data_AF-A0A9E2LGZ8-F1
#
_entry.id   AF-A0A9E2LGZ8-F1
#
_cell.length_a   1.000
_cell.length_b   1.000
_cell.length_c   1.000
_cell.angle_alpha   90.00
_cell.angle_beta   90.00
_cell.angle_gamma   90.00
#
_symmetry.space_group_name_H-M   'P 1'
#
loop_
_entity.id
_entity.type
_entity.pdbx_description
1 polymer ?
#
loop_
_entity_poly.entity_id
_entity_poly.type
_entity_poly.pdbx_seq_one_letter_code
_entity_poly.pdbx_strand_id
1 'polypeptide(L)'
;MEKMWNELSELIRSHYEAKTNNDLSFKVQCKNRSIIIKERKYLTFIIENPECDNDKEDEYKFIESIEFDNDNKKYAIAIGFNPAKAESHEFDLTNKKLIYHLSDNYSGYFLFNLYPLISKDKKAFYETPVTLEYESVILKELLMKIDGIDTIIFWGRTTKVNDDLLDLMVNNSSDLYLTISKSSTKHVHPAYTPYDDIEIQRFSSSRRVRNEISYIE
;
A
#
# COMPACT_ATOMS: atom_id res chain seq x y z
N MET A 1 10.07 -13.90 0.67
CA MET A 1 10.23 -12.44 0.89
C MET A 1 11.54 -11.91 0.34
N GLU A 2 12.71 -12.35 0.83
CA GLU A 2 14.01 -11.75 0.45
C GLU A 2 14.37 -11.84 -1.04
N LYS A 3 14.19 -12.99 -1.68
CA LYS A 3 14.38 -13.15 -3.13
C LYS A 3 13.51 -12.19 -3.95
N MET A 4 12.23 -12.06 -3.60
CA MET A 4 11.29 -11.12 -4.26
C MET A 4 11.75 -9.67 -4.10
N TRP A 5 12.15 -9.29 -2.88
CA TRP A 5 12.62 -7.93 -2.62
C TRP A 5 13.85 -7.59 -3.44
N ASN A 6 14.78 -8.53 -3.61
CA ASN A 6 15.93 -8.34 -4.49
C ASN A 6 15.50 -8.17 -5.95
N GLU A 7 14.61 -9.01 -6.47
CA GLU A 7 14.14 -8.91 -7.86
C GLU A 7 13.36 -7.62 -8.15
N LEU A 8 12.49 -7.19 -7.23
CA LEU A 8 11.78 -5.90 -7.34
C LEU A 8 12.73 -4.71 -7.20
N SER A 9 13.71 -4.81 -6.30
CA SER A 9 14.76 -3.79 -6.18
C SER A 9 15.53 -3.66 -7.48
N GLU A 10 15.93 -4.76 -8.11
CA GLU A 10 16.66 -4.75 -9.38
C GLU A 10 15.82 -4.17 -10.53
N LEU A 11 14.54 -4.53 -10.62
CA LEU A 11 13.62 -3.97 -11.62
C LEU A 11 13.49 -2.45 -11.51
N ILE A 12 13.34 -1.94 -10.28
CA ILE A 12 13.23 -0.50 -10.08
C ILE A 12 14.63 0.14 -10.17
N ARG A 13 15.71 -0.56 -9.77
CA ARG A 13 17.11 -0.12 -9.93
C ARG A 13 17.53 0.10 -11.36
N SER A 14 17.01 -0.71 -12.29
CA SER A 14 17.27 -0.49 -13.72
C SER A 14 16.71 0.83 -14.23
N HIS A 15 15.90 1.53 -13.42
CA HIS A 15 15.29 2.81 -13.74
C HIS A 15 15.65 3.93 -12.75
N TYR A 16 16.02 3.63 -11.49
CA TYR A 16 16.25 4.61 -10.39
C TYR A 16 17.32 4.16 -9.38
N GLU A 17 17.98 5.06 -8.65
CA GLU A 17 18.90 4.64 -7.56
C GLU A 17 18.13 4.15 -6.32
N ALA A 18 18.37 2.89 -5.92
CA ALA A 18 17.57 2.23 -4.87
C ALA A 18 18.28 2.08 -3.53
N LYS A 19 17.54 2.39 -2.45
CA LYS A 19 17.94 2.08 -1.07
C LYS A 19 16.93 1.12 -0.44
N THR A 20 17.39 -0.07 -0.08
CA THR A 20 16.62 -1.03 0.72
C THR A 20 17.01 -0.90 2.18
N ASN A 21 16.04 -0.62 3.06
CA ASN A 21 16.26 -0.63 4.50
C ASN A 21 15.53 -1.84 5.11
N ASN A 22 16.27 -2.64 5.90
CA ASN A 22 15.74 -3.75 6.67
C ASN A 22 15.89 -3.48 8.17
N ASP A 23 14.98 -4.10 8.93
CA ASP A 23 15.03 -4.42 10.35
C ASP A 23 14.65 -3.34 11.37
N LEU A 24 13.41 -3.47 11.84
CA LEU A 24 13.00 -3.27 13.23
C LEU A 24 11.84 -4.25 13.54
N SER A 25 11.97 -5.07 14.58
CA SER A 25 10.85 -5.85 15.13
C SER A 25 10.12 -4.99 16.17
N PHE A 26 8.79 -5.00 16.11
CA PHE A 26 7.97 -4.13 16.95
C PHE A 26 6.81 -4.89 17.54
N LYS A 27 6.42 -4.49 18.75
CA LYS A 27 5.19 -4.93 19.38
C LYS A 27 4.13 -3.83 19.20
N VAL A 28 3.05 -4.15 18.50
CA VAL A 28 1.93 -3.23 18.28
C VAL A 28 0.73 -3.70 19.09
N GLN A 29 0.15 -2.81 19.90
CA GLN A 29 -1.11 -3.09 20.57
C GLN A 29 -2.25 -2.91 19.58
N CYS A 30 -3.10 -3.93 19.47
CA CYS A 30 -4.21 -3.98 18.54
C CYS A 30 -5.38 -4.71 19.20
N LYS A 31 -6.57 -4.08 19.24
CA LYS A 31 -7.72 -4.60 19.98
C LYS A 31 -7.32 -4.87 21.44
N ASN A 32 -7.60 -6.06 21.95
CA ASN A 32 -7.25 -6.52 23.29
C ASN A 32 -6.01 -7.42 23.32
N ARG A 33 -5.13 -7.33 22.31
CA ARG A 33 -3.94 -8.18 22.20
C ARG A 33 -2.72 -7.44 21.66
N SER A 34 -1.56 -8.02 21.89
CA SER A 34 -0.32 -7.55 21.28
C SER A 34 0.00 -8.36 20.04
N ILE A 35 0.24 -7.68 18.92
CA ILE A 35 0.75 -8.27 17.69
C ILE A 35 2.26 -8.05 17.65
N ILE A 36 3.00 -9.13 17.40
CA ILE A 36 4.42 -9.07 17.14
C ILE A 36 4.59 -8.92 15.62
N ILE A 37 5.30 -7.86 15.22
CA ILE A 37 5.70 -7.63 13.83
C ILE A 37 7.09 -8.22 13.69
N LYS A 38 7.19 -9.24 12.84
CA LYS A 38 8.39 -10.01 12.61
C LYS A 38 9.33 -9.28 11.67
N GLU A 39 8.78 -8.64 10.63
CA GLU A 39 9.58 -7.96 9.61
C GLU A 39 8.84 -6.73 9.06
N ARG A 40 9.59 -5.65 8.83
CA ARG A 40 9.14 -4.43 8.17
C ARG A 40 10.18 -4.03 7.12
N LYS A 41 9.76 -3.91 5.86
CA LYS A 41 10.64 -3.58 4.73
C LYS A 41 10.06 -2.47 3.88
N TYR A 42 10.94 -1.66 3.30
CA TYR A 42 10.55 -0.59 2.37
C TYR A 42 11.36 -0.67 1.08
N LEU A 43 10.69 -0.39 -0.02
CA LEU A 43 11.33 0.01 -1.26
C LEU A 43 11.23 1.52 -1.41
N THR A 44 12.34 2.20 -1.09
CA THR A 44 12.49 3.65 -1.25
C THR A 44 13.57 3.95 -2.28
N PHE A 45 13.33 4.96 -3.13
CA PHE A 45 14.23 5.42 -4.19
C PHE A 45 14.41 6.92 -4.08
N ILE A 46 15.57 7.40 -4.51
CA ILE A 46 15.84 8.83 -4.65
C ILE A 46 15.91 9.11 -6.13
N ILE A 47 15.12 10.09 -6.58
CA ILE A 47 15.16 10.55 -7.97
C ILE A 47 15.69 11.98 -7.95
N GLU A 48 16.77 12.21 -8.69
CA GLU A 48 17.20 13.57 -9.01
C GLU A 48 16.21 14.15 -10.02
N ASN A 49 15.54 15.24 -9.66
CA ASN A 49 14.57 15.88 -10.54
C ASN A 49 15.29 16.88 -11.46
N PRO A 50 15.45 16.61 -12.77
CA PRO A 50 16.20 17.49 -13.66
C PRO A 50 15.48 18.81 -13.97
N GLU A 51 14.18 18.93 -13.68
CA GLU A 51 13.35 20.11 -14.00
C GLU A 51 13.17 21.09 -12.83
N CYS A 52 13.61 20.74 -11.62
CA CYS A 52 13.57 21.63 -10.47
C CYS A 52 14.97 22.13 -10.13
N ASP A 53 15.25 23.38 -10.49
CA ASP A 53 16.40 24.13 -9.96
C ASP A 53 16.42 24.01 -8.42
N ASN A 54 17.60 23.64 -7.89
CA ASN A 54 18.00 23.37 -6.49
C ASN A 54 17.95 21.90 -6.05
N ASP A 55 19.11 21.26 -5.93
CA ASP A 55 19.64 20.38 -4.85
C ASP A 55 18.66 19.54 -3.98
N LYS A 56 17.47 19.24 -4.45
CA LYS A 56 16.43 18.56 -3.68
C LYS A 56 16.27 17.16 -4.23
N GLU A 57 16.97 16.24 -3.57
CA GLU A 57 16.67 14.82 -3.63
C GLU A 57 15.20 14.61 -3.18
N ASP A 58 14.37 14.08 -4.07
CA ASP A 58 13.03 13.63 -3.74
C ASP A 58 13.06 12.13 -3.44
N GLU A 59 12.50 11.75 -2.28
CA GLU A 59 12.40 10.36 -1.85
C GLU A 59 11.03 9.77 -2.22
N TYR A 60 11.04 8.56 -2.77
CA TYR A 60 9.86 7.85 -3.28
C TYR A 60 9.74 6.49 -2.62
N LYS A 61 8.62 6.18 -1.97
CA LYS A 61 8.34 4.90 -1.32
C LYS A 61 7.19 4.18 -2.02
N PHE A 62 7.53 3.17 -2.82
CA PHE A 62 6.58 2.43 -3.66
C PHE A 62 5.84 1.36 -2.87
N ILE A 63 6.58 0.55 -2.11
CA ILE A 63 6.03 -0.58 -1.37
C ILE A 63 6.57 -0.58 0.06
N GLU A 64 5.71 -0.90 1.00
CA GLU A 64 6.07 -1.34 2.34
C GLU A 64 5.49 -2.73 2.61
N SER A 65 6.29 -3.67 3.10
CA SER A 65 5.75 -4.93 3.63
C SER A 65 5.80 -4.96 5.15
N ILE A 66 4.77 -5.54 5.75
CA ILE A 66 4.71 -5.85 7.16
C ILE A 66 4.34 -7.32 7.32
N GLU A 67 5.17 -8.07 8.03
CA GLU A 67 4.95 -9.49 8.37
C GLU A 67 4.60 -9.62 9.86
N PHE A 68 3.56 -10.37 10.16
CA PHE A 68 3.11 -10.70 11.49
C PHE A 68 3.72 -12.03 11.94
N ASP A 69 4.03 -12.12 13.23
CA ASP A 69 4.47 -13.38 13.84
C ASP A 69 3.28 -14.30 14.09
N ASN A 70 2.85 -15.03 13.05
CA ASN A 70 1.77 -16.02 13.13
C ASN A 70 1.92 -17.13 12.06
N ASP A 71 1.11 -18.18 12.18
CA ASP A 71 1.15 -19.37 11.32
C ASP A 71 0.24 -19.27 10.08
N ASN A 72 -0.34 -18.11 9.79
CA ASN A 72 -1.15 -17.94 8.58
C ASN A 72 -0.29 -18.16 7.32
N LYS A 73 -0.94 -18.34 6.17
CA LYS A 73 -0.26 -18.47 4.86
C LYS A 73 -0.77 -17.47 3.82
N LYS A 74 -1.53 -16.47 4.26
CA LYS A 74 -2.25 -15.54 3.40
C LYS A 74 -1.66 -14.15 3.53
N TYR A 75 -1.56 -13.45 2.42
CA TYR A 75 -1.13 -12.06 2.36
C TYR A 75 -2.20 -11.21 1.69
N ALA A 76 -2.26 -9.94 2.08
CA ALA A 76 -3.07 -8.94 1.40
C ALA A 76 -2.18 -7.91 0.69
N ILE A 77 -2.67 -7.32 -0.39
CA ILE A 77 -2.14 -6.05 -0.92
C ILE A 77 -3.11 -4.94 -0.52
N ALA A 78 -2.62 -3.90 0.14
CA ALA A 78 -3.32 -2.66 0.35
C ALA A 78 -2.83 -1.61 -0.65
N ILE A 79 -3.73 -1.02 -1.42
CA ILE A 79 -3.44 0.06 -2.37
C ILE A 79 -3.60 1.40 -1.64
N GLY A 80 -2.49 2.01 -1.28
CA GLY A 80 -2.40 3.33 -0.66
C GLY A 80 -2.15 4.45 -1.67
N PHE A 81 -2.08 5.68 -1.17
CA PHE A 81 -1.91 6.89 -1.98
C PHE A 81 -0.49 7.44 -1.91
N ASN A 82 -0.27 8.45 -1.08
CA ASN A 82 1.03 9.01 -0.80
C ASN A 82 1.54 8.44 0.52
N PRO A 83 2.79 7.96 0.55
CA PRO A 83 3.45 7.67 1.81
C PRO A 83 3.65 8.97 2.58
N ALA A 84 3.24 8.97 3.85
CA ALA A 84 3.70 9.99 4.78
C ALA A 84 5.15 9.69 5.17
N LYS A 85 5.95 10.75 5.42
CA LYS A 85 7.25 10.57 6.09
C LYS A 85 7.02 9.89 7.43
N ALA A 86 7.37 8.61 7.52
CA ALA A 86 7.32 7.86 8.76
C ALA A 86 8.57 8.20 9.57
N GLU A 87 8.39 8.57 10.84
CA GLU A 87 9.54 8.62 11.74
C GLU A 87 10.02 7.20 12.00
N SER A 88 11.34 7.00 12.02
CA SER A 88 11.98 5.66 12.09
C SER A 88 11.53 4.81 13.28
N HIS A 89 10.96 5.43 14.32
CA HIS A 89 10.56 4.80 15.57
C HIS A 89 9.05 4.76 15.79
N GLU A 90 8.23 5.30 14.88
CA GLU A 90 6.77 5.29 15.00
C GLU A 90 6.08 4.51 13.88
N PHE A 91 5.06 3.73 14.26
CA PHE A 91 4.10 3.21 13.30
C PHE A 91 3.11 4.31 12.91
N ASP A 92 3.05 4.61 11.61
CA ASP A 92 2.05 5.52 11.08
C ASP A 92 0.63 4.95 11.25
N LEU A 93 -0.35 5.86 11.27
CA LEU A 93 -1.74 5.52 11.56
C LEU A 93 -2.37 4.60 10.50
N THR A 94 -1.93 4.72 9.25
CA THR A 94 -2.40 3.87 8.13
C THR A 94 -2.03 2.43 8.41
N ASN A 95 -0.77 2.16 8.73
CA ASN A 95 -0.31 0.83 9.06
C ASN A 95 -0.94 0.28 10.34
N LYS A 96 -1.12 1.09 11.40
CA LYS A 96 -1.84 0.66 12.61
C LYS A 96 -3.25 0.15 12.30
N LYS A 97 -3.97 0.83 11.41
CA LYS A 97 -5.32 0.43 10.97
C LYS A 97 -5.30 -0.82 10.10
N LEU A 98 -4.37 -0.95 9.17
CA LEU A 98 -4.22 -2.18 8.39
C LEU A 98 -3.93 -3.39 9.30
N ILE A 99 -3.03 -3.25 10.26
CA ILE A 99 -2.75 -4.29 11.28
C ILE A 99 -4.03 -4.64 12.06
N TYR A 100 -4.85 -3.64 12.39
CA TYR A 100 -6.12 -3.85 13.09
C TYR A 100 -7.08 -4.77 12.35
N HIS A 101 -7.22 -4.59 11.04
CA HIS A 101 -8.16 -5.38 10.25
C HIS A 101 -7.58 -6.70 9.74
N LEU A 102 -6.26 -6.80 9.55
CA LEU A 102 -5.64 -7.94 8.85
C LEU A 102 -4.98 -8.97 9.77
N SER A 103 -4.49 -8.56 10.96
CA SER A 103 -3.67 -9.44 11.82
C SER A 103 -4.33 -10.73 12.30
N ASP A 104 -5.66 -10.85 12.23
CA ASP A 104 -6.39 -12.07 12.57
C ASP A 104 -6.32 -13.16 11.49
N ASN A 105 -6.24 -12.77 10.22
CA ASN A 105 -6.49 -13.69 9.10
C ASN A 105 -5.31 -13.81 8.11
N TYR A 106 -4.31 -12.94 8.27
CA TYR A 106 -3.18 -12.82 7.34
C TYR A 106 -1.86 -12.99 8.08
N SER A 107 -0.83 -13.37 7.35
CA SER A 107 0.58 -13.39 7.79
C SER A 107 1.24 -12.03 7.63
N GLY A 108 0.59 -11.12 6.91
CA GLY A 108 1.15 -9.81 6.62
C GLY A 108 0.43 -9.16 5.46
N TYR A 109 0.95 -8.00 5.05
CA TYR A 109 0.46 -7.29 3.88
C TYR A 109 1.57 -6.50 3.20
N PHE A 110 1.29 -6.12 1.95
CA PHE A 110 2.06 -5.17 1.16
C PHE A 110 1.22 -3.90 0.99
N LEU A 111 1.73 -2.76 1.45
CA LEU A 111 1.16 -1.46 1.16
C LEU A 111 1.83 -0.89 -0.08
N PHE A 112 1.12 -0.91 -1.20
CA PHE A 112 1.54 -0.38 -2.50
C PHE A 112 0.98 1.04 -2.67
N ASN A 113 1.85 2.04 -2.79
CA ASN A 113 1.47 3.45 -2.92
C ASN A 113 1.35 3.83 -4.39
N LEU A 114 0.17 4.29 -4.81
CA LEU A 114 -0.04 4.82 -6.17
C LEU A 114 0.83 6.06 -6.43
N TYR A 115 0.98 6.93 -5.45
CA TYR A 115 1.77 8.16 -5.59
C TYR A 115 2.98 8.09 -4.65
N PRO A 116 4.09 7.45 -5.07
CA PRO A 116 5.15 7.04 -4.17
C PRO A 116 5.96 8.20 -3.57
N LEU A 117 5.85 9.43 -4.09
CA LEU A 117 6.56 10.59 -3.55
C LEU A 117 6.24 10.78 -2.06
N ILE A 118 7.27 10.74 -1.22
CA ILE A 118 7.15 10.93 0.22
C ILE A 118 6.87 12.39 0.50
N SER A 119 5.67 12.65 1.02
CA SER A 119 5.31 14.01 1.34
C SER A 119 6.08 14.54 2.56
N LYS A 120 6.70 15.71 2.41
CA LYS A 120 7.31 16.46 3.52
C LYS A 120 6.25 17.07 4.45
N ASP A 121 5.04 17.30 3.95
CA ASP A 121 3.87 17.74 4.73
C ASP A 121 2.79 16.66 4.72
N LYS A 122 2.40 16.15 5.90
CA LYS A 122 1.36 15.12 6.04
C LYS A 122 0.00 15.52 5.46
N LYS A 123 -0.23 16.81 5.15
CA LYS A 123 -1.44 17.33 4.49
C LYS A 123 -1.26 17.58 2.99
N ALA A 124 -0.04 17.63 2.49
CA ALA A 124 0.21 17.84 1.06
C ALA A 124 -0.10 16.56 0.28
N PHE A 125 -0.78 16.75 -0.84
CA PHE A 125 -1.18 15.70 -1.75
C PHE A 125 -0.50 15.92 -3.09
N TYR A 126 0.26 14.93 -3.54
CA TYR A 126 0.95 14.99 -4.82
C TYR A 126 0.26 14.01 -5.76
N GLU A 127 -0.59 14.55 -6.63
CA GLU A 127 -1.21 13.82 -7.75
C GLU A 127 -0.28 13.74 -8.96
N THR A 128 0.86 14.44 -8.94
CA THR A 128 1.80 14.47 -10.06
C THR A 128 2.39 13.07 -10.25
N PRO A 129 2.05 12.40 -11.36
CA PRO A 129 2.45 11.03 -11.56
C PRO A 129 3.87 11.02 -12.10
N VAL A 130 4.85 10.95 -11.21
CA VAL A 130 6.22 10.66 -11.64
C VAL A 130 6.31 9.25 -12.26
N THR A 131 5.34 8.37 -11.98
CA THR A 131 5.49 6.93 -12.20
C THR A 131 4.22 6.15 -12.63
N LEU A 132 3.14 6.79 -13.11
CA LEU A 132 1.90 6.08 -13.51
C LEU A 132 2.15 4.90 -14.46
N GLU A 133 3.19 4.99 -15.30
CA GLU A 133 3.56 3.95 -16.27
C GLU A 133 4.06 2.65 -15.62
N TYR A 134 4.57 2.70 -14.38
CA TYR A 134 5.20 1.55 -13.72
C TYR A 134 4.32 0.89 -12.66
N GLU A 135 3.22 1.52 -12.25
CA GLU A 135 2.36 1.01 -11.18
C GLU A 135 1.81 -0.39 -11.51
N SER A 136 1.30 -0.56 -12.73
CA SER A 136 0.77 -1.84 -13.22
C SER A 136 1.86 -2.92 -13.29
N VAL A 137 3.08 -2.55 -13.67
CA VAL A 137 4.22 -3.48 -13.74
C VAL A 137 4.61 -3.94 -12.34
N ILE A 138 4.76 -3.01 -11.40
CA ILE A 138 5.13 -3.31 -10.02
C ILE A 138 4.07 -4.18 -9.34
N LEU A 139 2.78 -3.83 -9.49
CA LEU A 139 1.69 -4.63 -8.94
C LEU A 139 1.66 -6.04 -9.54
N LYS A 140 1.84 -6.17 -10.86
CA LYS A 140 1.90 -7.46 -11.54
C LYS A 140 3.03 -8.33 -11.00
N GLU A 141 4.23 -7.77 -10.83
CA GLU A 141 5.37 -8.51 -10.27
C GLU A 141 5.13 -8.94 -8.81
N LEU A 142 4.50 -8.09 -7.99
CA LEU A 142 4.08 -8.46 -6.63
C LEU A 142 3.14 -9.67 -6.65
N LEU A 143 2.11 -9.62 -7.49
CA LEU A 143 1.10 -10.68 -7.63
C LEU A 143 1.71 -11.99 -8.15
N MET A 144 2.69 -11.92 -9.04
CA MET A 144 3.33 -13.10 -9.62
C MET A 144 4.36 -13.75 -8.69
N LYS A 145 5.02 -13.00 -7.81
CA LYS A 145 6.15 -13.50 -7.00
C LYS A 145 5.80 -13.90 -5.58
N ILE A 146 4.64 -13.48 -5.07
CA ILE A 146 4.22 -13.82 -3.71
C ILE A 146 3.08 -14.82 -3.75
N ASP A 147 3.40 -16.03 -3.31
CA ASP A 147 2.39 -17.05 -3.04
C ASP A 147 1.49 -16.64 -1.87
N GLY A 148 0.20 -16.90 -2.01
CA GLY A 148 -0.78 -16.69 -0.93
C GLY A 148 -1.39 -15.29 -0.86
N ILE A 149 -1.15 -14.42 -1.86
CA ILE A 149 -1.97 -13.21 -2.03
C ILE A 149 -3.35 -13.64 -2.50
N ASP A 150 -4.38 -13.45 -1.66
CA ASP A 150 -5.76 -13.75 -2.01
C ASP A 150 -6.66 -12.50 -2.06
N THR A 151 -6.17 -11.38 -1.55
CA THR A 151 -6.96 -10.18 -1.28
C THR A 151 -6.21 -8.92 -1.70
N ILE A 152 -6.90 -8.08 -2.46
CA ILE A 152 -6.47 -6.70 -2.73
C ILE A 152 -7.48 -5.76 -2.09
N ILE A 153 -6.98 -4.76 -1.37
CA ILE A 153 -7.78 -3.79 -0.62
C ILE A 153 -7.43 -2.41 -1.11
N PHE A 154 -8.41 -1.67 -1.60
CA PHE A 154 -8.22 -0.26 -1.86
C PHE A 154 -8.31 0.53 -0.55
N TRP A 155 -7.19 1.11 -0.13
CA TRP A 155 -6.97 1.67 1.20
C TRP A 155 -6.63 3.16 1.12
N GLY A 156 -7.63 3.98 0.81
CA GLY A 156 -7.41 5.40 0.55
C GLY A 156 -8.68 6.21 0.34
N ARG A 157 -8.55 7.30 -0.41
CA ARG A 157 -9.67 8.10 -0.94
C ARG A 157 -10.01 7.62 -2.34
N THR A 158 -11.16 8.02 -2.89
CA THR A 158 -11.42 7.86 -4.32
C THR A 158 -10.35 8.56 -5.18
N THR A 159 -9.85 7.88 -6.23
CA THR A 159 -8.91 8.46 -7.22
C THR A 159 -8.97 7.80 -8.57
N LYS A 160 -8.45 8.51 -9.56
CA LYS A 160 -8.24 7.97 -10.90
C LYS A 160 -7.09 6.96 -10.88
N VAL A 161 -7.38 5.75 -11.32
CA VAL A 161 -6.39 4.69 -11.60
C VAL A 161 -6.45 4.35 -13.09
N ASN A 162 -5.34 3.94 -13.67
CA ASN A 162 -5.32 3.42 -15.04
C ASN A 162 -6.18 2.13 -15.13
N ASP A 163 -6.91 1.97 -16.24
CA ASP A 163 -7.70 0.77 -16.55
C ASP A 163 -6.85 -0.52 -16.45
N ASP A 164 -5.58 -0.51 -16.87
CA ASP A 164 -4.69 -1.68 -16.78
C ASP A 164 -4.47 -2.10 -15.32
N LEU A 165 -4.23 -1.14 -14.43
CA LEU A 165 -4.05 -1.40 -13.01
C LEU A 165 -5.34 -1.93 -12.39
N LEU A 166 -6.47 -1.34 -12.77
CA LEU A 166 -7.78 -1.76 -12.31
C LEU A 166 -8.12 -3.18 -12.76
N ASP A 167 -7.83 -3.51 -14.01
CA ASP A 167 -8.04 -4.85 -14.54
C ASP A 167 -7.10 -5.86 -13.89
N LEU A 168 -5.84 -5.48 -13.59
CA LEU A 168 -4.96 -6.32 -12.79
C LEU A 168 -5.56 -6.60 -11.41
N MET A 169 -6.05 -5.58 -10.70
CA MET A 169 -6.65 -5.75 -9.38
C MET A 169 -7.90 -6.62 -9.40
N VAL A 170 -8.79 -6.40 -10.37
CA VAL A 170 -10.06 -7.13 -10.49
C VAL A 170 -9.85 -8.58 -10.93
N ASN A 171 -8.90 -8.84 -11.82
CA ASN A 171 -8.72 -10.17 -12.41
C ASN A 171 -7.77 -11.09 -11.63
N ASN A 172 -6.91 -10.54 -10.76
CA ASN A 172 -5.90 -11.33 -10.03
C ASN A 172 -6.21 -11.53 -8.55
N SER A 173 -7.29 -10.94 -8.02
CA SER A 173 -7.74 -11.23 -6.68
C SER A 173 -9.03 -12.05 -6.74
N SER A 174 -9.15 -13.06 -5.88
CA SER A 174 -10.45 -13.71 -5.65
C SER A 174 -11.50 -12.70 -5.20
N ASP A 175 -11.06 -11.69 -4.44
CA ASP A 175 -11.90 -10.71 -3.77
C ASP A 175 -11.21 -9.33 -3.73
N LEU A 176 -11.71 -8.38 -4.52
CA LEU A 176 -11.33 -6.98 -4.35
C LEU A 176 -12.16 -6.37 -3.22
N TYR A 177 -11.51 -5.67 -2.29
CA TYR A 177 -12.18 -5.03 -1.16
C TYR A 177 -11.97 -3.51 -1.17
N LEU A 178 -12.96 -2.77 -0.67
CA LEU A 178 -12.85 -1.32 -0.43
C LEU A 178 -13.04 -1.02 1.06
N THR A 179 -12.44 0.07 1.54
CA THR A 179 -12.71 0.62 2.87
C THR A 179 -14.01 1.40 2.87
N ILE A 180 -15.00 0.92 3.59
CA ILE A 180 -16.34 1.51 3.69
C ILE A 180 -16.59 1.99 5.12
N SER A 181 -17.27 3.13 5.29
CA SER A 181 -17.79 3.49 6.61
C SER A 181 -19.08 2.73 6.91
N LYS A 182 -19.15 2.07 8.06
CA LYS A 182 -20.35 1.35 8.53
C LYS A 182 -21.58 2.25 8.58
N SER A 183 -21.38 3.53 8.88
CA SER A 183 -22.46 4.52 8.98
C SER A 183 -23.05 4.95 7.63
N SER A 184 -22.26 4.94 6.54
CA SER A 184 -22.68 5.54 5.25
C SER A 184 -22.68 4.58 4.07
N THR A 185 -22.11 3.38 4.20
CA THR A 185 -21.91 2.41 3.11
C THR A 185 -21.11 2.96 1.92
N LYS A 186 -20.46 4.12 2.09
CA LYS A 186 -19.60 4.76 1.08
C LYS A 186 -18.13 4.48 1.36
N HIS A 187 -17.32 4.53 0.29
CA HIS A 187 -15.88 4.50 0.43
C HIS A 187 -15.39 5.68 1.29
N VAL A 188 -14.46 5.42 2.22
CA VAL A 188 -13.92 6.43 3.14
C VAL A 188 -12.42 6.37 3.26
N HIS A 189 -11.82 7.54 3.49
CA HIS A 189 -10.40 7.65 3.76
C HIS A 189 -10.06 7.04 5.14
N PRO A 190 -9.26 5.97 5.21
CA PRO A 190 -9.06 5.22 6.45
C PRO A 190 -8.40 6.05 7.54
N ALA A 191 -7.47 6.96 7.21
CA ALA A 191 -6.76 7.76 8.20
C ALA A 191 -7.70 8.60 9.11
N TYR A 192 -8.79 9.14 8.55
CA TYR A 192 -9.72 10.02 9.27
C TYR A 192 -10.93 9.29 9.86
N THR A 193 -11.09 8.00 9.54
CA THR A 193 -12.23 7.20 10.00
C THR A 193 -11.85 6.41 11.26
N PRO A 194 -12.65 6.38 12.34
CA PRO A 194 -12.39 5.55 13.51
C PRO A 194 -12.22 4.07 13.15
N TYR A 195 -11.35 3.33 13.86
CA TYR A 195 -11.06 1.91 13.59
C TYR A 195 -12.33 1.07 13.47
N ASP A 196 -13.26 1.25 14.41
CA ASP A 196 -14.48 0.44 14.48
C ASP A 196 -15.56 0.86 13.49
N ASP A 197 -15.41 2.01 12.83
CA ASP A 197 -16.31 2.47 11.77
C ASP A 197 -15.83 2.07 10.37
N ILE A 198 -14.60 1.55 10.24
CA ILE A 198 -14.09 1.01 8.98
C ILE A 198 -14.54 -0.44 8.82
N GLU A 199 -15.12 -0.74 7.67
CA GLU A 199 -15.39 -2.09 7.19
C GLU A 199 -14.64 -2.34 5.89
N ILE A 200 -14.06 -3.54 5.75
CA ILE A 200 -13.45 -3.99 4.51
C ILE A 200 -14.49 -4.86 3.81
N GLN A 201 -15.18 -4.32 2.82
CA GLN A 201 -16.28 -5.00 2.14
C GLN A 201 -15.83 -5.54 0.78
N ARG A 202 -16.24 -6.77 0.47
CA ARG A 202 -15.96 -7.43 -0.81
C ARG A 202 -16.78 -6.81 -1.93
N PHE A 203 -16.12 -6.57 -3.06
CA PHE A 203 -16.74 -6.15 -4.31
C PHE A 203 -16.54 -7.22 -5.37
N SER A 204 -17.64 -7.86 -5.75
CA SER A 204 -17.65 -8.96 -6.73
C SER A 204 -17.92 -8.49 -8.17
N SER A 205 -18.27 -7.21 -8.40
CA SER A 205 -18.55 -6.70 -9.74
C SER A 205 -17.56 -5.60 -10.13
N SER A 206 -16.80 -5.85 -11.21
CA SER A 206 -15.87 -4.90 -11.82
C SER A 206 -16.51 -3.55 -12.14
N ARG A 207 -17.81 -3.53 -12.51
CA ARG A 207 -18.56 -2.31 -12.83
C ARG A 207 -18.76 -1.37 -11.62
N ARG A 208 -19.07 -1.91 -10.44
CA ARG A 208 -19.28 -1.08 -9.23
C ARG A 208 -17.95 -0.56 -8.69
N VAL A 209 -16.91 -1.39 -8.73
CA VAL A 209 -15.54 -1.00 -8.43
C VAL A 209 -15.10 0.14 -9.34
N ARG A 210 -15.33 0.01 -10.66
CA ARG A 210 -15.05 1.05 -11.65
C ARG A 210 -15.76 2.38 -11.38
N ASN A 211 -16.88 2.41 -10.66
CA ASN A 211 -17.59 3.65 -10.33
C ASN A 211 -17.18 4.25 -8.97
N GLU A 212 -16.63 3.44 -8.06
CA GLU A 212 -16.25 3.85 -6.70
C GLU A 212 -14.75 4.16 -6.59
N ILE A 213 -13.94 3.42 -7.36
CA ILE A 213 -12.52 3.69 -7.55
C ILE A 213 -12.37 4.70 -8.68
N SER A 214 -12.90 4.42 -9.87
CA SER A 214 -12.80 5.35 -11.01
C SER A 214 -13.98 6.33 -11.04
N TYR A 215 -13.70 7.57 -11.47
CA TYR A 215 -14.67 8.65 -11.68
C TYR A 215 -15.34 9.24 -10.42
N ILE A 216 -14.74 10.33 -9.93
CA ILE A 216 -15.55 11.53 -9.64
C ILE A 216 -15.31 12.43 -10.85
N GLU A 217 -16.38 12.78 -11.56
CA GLU A 217 -16.35 13.82 -12.62
C GLU A 217 -15.85 15.16 -12.07
#